data_AF-A0A7R9B7V8-F1
#
_entry.id   AF-A0A7R9B7V8-F1
#
_cell.length_a   1.000
_cell.length_b   1.000
_cell.length_c   1.000
_cell.angle_alpha   90.00
_cell.angle_beta   90.00
_cell.angle_gamma   90.00
#
_symmetry.space_group_name_H-M   'P 1'
#
loop_
_entity.id
_entity.type
_entity.pdbx_description
1 polymer ?
#
loop_
_entity_poly.entity_id
_entity_poly.type
_entity_poly.pdbx_seq_one_letter_code
_entity_poly.pdbx_strand_id
1 'polypeptide(L)' 'MVTMVLVQLVLLAFLWCGNSALDNGLALTPPLGWLAWERYRCVVDCDTYPDECI' A
#
# COMPACT_ATOMS: atom_id res chain seq x y z
N MET A 1 21.49 5.93 -33.26
CA MET A 1 20.38 6.91 -33.25
C MET A 1 19.02 6.21 -33.25
N VAL A 2 18.70 5.39 -34.26
CA VAL A 2 17.41 4.66 -34.36
C VAL A 2 17.18 3.67 -33.20
N THR A 3 18.21 2.93 -32.80
CA THR A 3 18.15 1.97 -31.68
C THR A 3 17.82 2.64 -30.34
N MET A 4 18.34 3.85 -30.10
CA MET A 4 18.08 4.60 -28.87
C MET A 4 16.62 5.08 -28.78
N VAL A 5 16.06 5.53 -29.91
CA VAL A 5 14.65 5.94 -30.00
C VAL A 5 13.73 4.74 -29.74
N LEU A 6 14.06 3.57 -30.28
CA LEU A 6 13.25 2.36 -30.12
C LEU A 6 13.20 1.89 -28.66
N VAL A 7 14.34 1.96 -27.96
CA VAL A 7 14.42 1.67 -26.51
C VAL A 7 13.57 2.65 -25.70
N GLN A 8 13.62 3.95 -26.01
CA GLN A 8 12.81 4.97 -25.33
C GLN A 8 11.31 4.73 -25.51
N LEU A 9 10.87 4.38 -26.73
CA LEU A 9 9.46 4.08 -27.01
C LEU A 9 8.96 2.85 -26.26
N VAL A 10 9.79 1.81 -26.17
CA VAL A 10 9.46 0.59 -25.42
C VAL A 10 9.33 0.90 -23.92
N LEU A 11 10.24 1.68 -23.34
CA LEU A 11 10.18 2.07 -21.93
C LEU A 11 8.92 2.90 -21.63
N LEU A 12 8.56 3.85 -22.50
CA LEU A 12 7.35 4.64 -22.35
C LEU A 12 6.09 3.77 -22.46
N ALA A 13 6.06 2.78 -23.34
CA ALA A 13 4.96 1.84 -23.46
C ALA A 13 4.78 0.98 -22.20
N PHE A 14 5.89 0.54 -21.57
CA PHE A 14 5.84 -0.18 -20.30
C PHE A 14 5.32 0.66 -19.14
N LEU A 15 5.71 1.94 -19.08
CA LEU A 15 5.20 2.88 -18.08
C LEU A 15 3.73 3.24 -18.29
N TRP A 16 3.22 3.09 -19.52
CA TRP A 16 1.83 3.36 -19.88
C TRP A 16 0.88 2.19 -19.60
N CYS A 17 1.39 0.99 -19.32
CA CYS A 17 0.59 -0.15 -18.87
C CYS A 17 0.16 0.10 -17.42
N GLY A 18 -0.84 0.97 -17.27
CA GLY A 18 -1.23 1.58 -16.02
C GLY A 18 -1.82 0.61 -15.01
N ASN A 19 -1.45 0.81 -13.75
CA ASN A 19 -2.07 0.18 -12.61
C ASN A 19 -3.53 0.67 -12.47
N SER A 20 -4.48 -0.25 -12.30
CA SER A 20 -5.86 0.10 -11.96
C SER A 20 -5.97 0.30 -10.46
N ALA A 21 -6.45 1.47 -10.03
CA ALA A 21 -6.86 1.67 -8.64
C ALA A 21 -8.21 1.00 -8.39
N LEU A 22 -8.50 0.67 -7.12
CA LEU A 22 -9.80 0.13 -6.72
C LEU A 22 -10.86 1.25 -6.76
N ASP A 23 -11.81 1.17 -7.69
CA ASP A 23 -12.89 2.16 -7.85
C ASP A 23 -14.16 1.74 -7.10
N ASN A 24 -14.13 1.85 -5.78
CA ASN A 24 -15.28 1.54 -4.90
C ASN A 24 -15.83 2.77 -4.17
N GLY A 25 -15.40 3.98 -4.55
CA GLY A 25 -15.80 5.23 -3.91
C GLY A 25 -15.22 5.49 -2.52
N LEU A 26 -14.31 4.65 -2.02
CA LEU A 26 -13.65 4.81 -0.72
C LEU A 26 -12.22 5.35 -0.87
N ALA A 27 -11.64 5.78 0.25
CA ALA A 27 -10.25 6.27 0.35
C ALA A 27 -9.90 7.37 -0.69
N LEU A 28 -10.89 8.19 -1.07
CA LEU A 28 -10.72 9.33 -1.98
C LEU A 28 -9.76 10.40 -1.39
N THR A 29 -9.64 10.43 -0.07
CA THR A 29 -8.56 11.09 0.67
C THR A 29 -7.81 10.06 1.50
N PRO A 30 -6.54 10.31 1.86
CA PRO A 30 -5.79 9.40 2.73
C PRO A 30 -6.59 9.06 3.99
N PRO A 31 -6.76 7.76 4.33
CA PRO A 31 -7.50 7.38 5.53
C PRO A 31 -6.71 7.83 6.76
N LEU A 32 -7.38 8.54 7.67
CA LEU A 32 -6.84 8.95 8.95
C LEU A 32 -7.54 8.15 10.04
N GLY A 33 -6.77 7.52 10.92
CA GLY A 33 -7.30 6.66 11.96
C GLY A 33 -6.22 6.14 12.89
N TRP A 34 -6.58 5.12 13.67
CA TRP A 34 -5.69 4.48 14.63
C TRP A 34 -5.46 3.01 14.24
N LEU A 35 -4.23 2.52 14.43
CA LEU A 35 -3.84 1.16 14.06
C LEU A 35 -3.10 0.49 15.22
N ALA A 36 -3.70 -0.57 15.76
CA ALA A 36 -3.22 -1.31 16.94
C ALA A 36 -1.80 -1.87 16.80
N TRP A 37 -1.46 -2.35 15.61
CA TRP A 37 -0.31 -3.22 15.42
C TRP A 37 1.03 -2.61 15.85
N GLU A 38 1.25 -1.31 15.63
CA GLU A 38 2.53 -0.70 15.95
C GLU A 38 2.83 -0.72 17.45
N ARG A 39 1.82 -0.43 18.28
CA ARG A 39 1.92 -0.34 19.75
C ARG A 39 1.73 -1.69 20.45
N TYR A 40 0.72 -2.46 20.03
CA TYR A 40 0.24 -3.63 20.76
C TYR A 40 0.60 -4.96 20.08
N ARG A 41 1.01 -4.93 18.81
CA ARG A 41 1.50 -6.10 18.06
C ARG A 41 0.48 -7.26 18.13
N CYS A 42 0.93 -8.42 18.60
CA CYS A 42 0.14 -9.64 18.76
C CYS A 42 0.16 -10.10 20.23
N VAL A 43 -0.06 -9.17 21.16
CA VAL A 43 -0.21 -9.51 22.58
C VAL A 43 -1.58 -10.15 22.77
N VAL A 44 -1.60 -11.48 22.88
CA VAL A 44 -2.84 -12.27 23.07
C VAL A 44 -2.97 -12.88 24.47
N ASP A 45 -1.91 -12.79 25.28
CA ASP A 45 -1.92 -13.25 26.67
C ASP A 45 -2.53 -12.18 27.58
N CYS A 46 -3.86 -12.21 27.66
CA CYS A 46 -4.62 -11.29 28.50
C CYS A 46 -4.51 -11.59 30.00
N ASP A 47 -4.15 -12.81 30.39
CA ASP A 47 -3.98 -13.16 31.81
C ASP A 47 -2.76 -12.42 32.38
N THR A 48 -1.66 -12.37 31.61
CA THR A 48 -0.45 -11.64 31.98
C THR A 48 -0.54 -10.14 31.66
N TYR A 49 -1.18 -9.75 30.55
CA TYR A 49 -1.23 -8.37 30.05
C TYR A 49 -2.67 -7.85 29.81
N PRO A 50 -3.49 -7.71 30.86
CA PRO A 50 -4.92 -7.42 30.73
C PRO A 50 -5.25 -6.05 30.08
N ASP A 51 -4.34 -5.07 30.21
CA ASP A 51 -4.54 -3.71 29.68
C ASP A 51 -3.91 -3.48 28.30
N GLU A 52 -3.12 -4.43 27.81
CA GLU A 52 -2.39 -4.32 26.54
C GLU A 52 -2.74 -5.42 25.52
N CYS A 53 -3.46 -6.46 25.91
CA CYS A 53 -3.91 -7.48 24.97
C CYS A 53 -4.99 -6.94 24.01
N ILE A 54 -4.94 -7.36 22.75
CA ILE A 54 -5.88 -6.96 21.67
C ILE A 54 -6.50 -8.18 21.01
#